data_AF-A0A7G5ZAK2-F1
#
_entry.id   AF-A0A7G5ZAK2-F1
#
_cell.length_a   1.000
_cell.length_b   1.000
_cell.length_c   1.000
_cell.angle_alpha   90.00
_cell.angle_beta   90.00
_cell.angle_gamma   90.00
#
_symmetry.space_group_name_H-M   'P 1'
#
loop_
_entity.id
_entity.type
_entity.pdbx_description
1 polymer ?
#
loop_
_entity_poly.entity_id
_entity_poly.type
_entity_poly.pdbx_seq_one_letter_code
_entity_poly.pdbx_strand_id
1 'polypeptide(L)'
;MYGKVVFIATDCITPQGPLFNFSDGKFIVMDTSGDQLFATYSGQFVPTGEGTKFVFSGATFRITGGTGKYRNALGGGTLSGGEDMATGAGTIKLQGNLAFSPKTAF
;
A
#
# COMPACT_ATOMS: atom_id res chain seq x y z
N MET A 1 10.79 17.59 -12.18
CA MET A 1 10.24 17.66 -10.79
C MET A 1 9.71 16.29 -10.44
N TYR A 2 10.33 15.60 -9.49
CA TYR A 2 9.78 14.36 -8.94
C TYR A 2 8.62 14.76 -8.01
N GLY A 3 7.41 14.45 -8.44
CA GLY A 3 6.19 14.82 -7.72
C GLY A 3 6.12 14.24 -6.32
N LYS A 4 5.58 15.01 -5.37
CA LYS A 4 5.16 14.43 -4.08
C LYS A 4 3.94 13.53 -4.34
N VAL A 5 4.03 12.29 -3.90
CA VAL A 5 2.90 11.36 -3.80
C VAL A 5 2.46 11.28 -2.34
N VAL A 6 1.16 11.20 -2.11
CA VAL A 6 0.60 10.99 -0.77
C VAL A 6 0.19 9.53 -0.65
N PHE A 7 0.66 8.86 0.40
CA PHE A 7 0.29 7.49 0.74
C PHE A 7 -0.44 7.51 2.08
N ILE A 8 -1.69 7.06 2.09
CA ILE A 8 -2.50 6.93 3.31
C ILE A 8 -2.94 5.47 3.40
N ALA A 9 -2.70 4.83 4.53
CA ALA A 9 -3.07 3.45 4.75
C ALA A 9 -3.75 3.24 6.11
N THR A 10 -4.48 2.14 6.22
CA THR A 10 -5.04 1.66 7.48
C THR A 10 -4.89 0.14 7.51
N ASP A 11 -4.13 -0.33 8.49
CA ASP A 11 -3.90 -1.75 8.74
C ASP A 11 -4.97 -2.28 9.69
N CYS A 12 -5.74 -3.27 9.24
CA CYS A 12 -6.63 -4.03 10.12
C CYS A 12 -5.82 -5.16 10.77
N ILE A 13 -5.05 -4.81 11.82
CA ILE A 13 -4.10 -5.71 12.47
C ILE A 13 -4.78 -6.65 13.46
N THR A 14 -4.46 -7.94 13.35
CA THR A 14 -4.75 -8.99 14.33
C THR A 14 -3.42 -9.52 14.91
N PRO A 15 -3.11 -9.24 16.18
CA PRO A 15 -1.91 -9.76 16.83
C PRO A 15 -1.94 -11.29 16.95
N GLN A 16 -0.82 -11.95 16.66
CA GLN A 16 -0.59 -13.38 16.84
C GLN A 16 0.81 -13.62 17.41
N GLY A 17 0.95 -13.49 18.73
CA GLY A 17 2.26 -13.54 19.39
C GLY A 17 3.15 -12.38 18.93
N PRO A 18 4.42 -12.61 18.51
CA PRO A 18 5.30 -11.55 18.03
C PRO A 18 4.98 -11.09 16.60
N LEU A 19 4.02 -11.75 15.92
CA LEU A 19 3.62 -11.46 14.55
C LEU A 19 2.33 -10.63 14.55
N PHE A 20 2.21 -9.74 13.57
CA PHE A 20 0.97 -8.98 13.34
C PHE A 20 0.46 -9.29 11.95
N ASN A 21 -0.63 -10.06 11.88
CA ASN A 21 -1.30 -10.31 10.61
C ASN A 21 -2.20 -9.13 10.30
N PHE A 22 -2.27 -8.71 9.04
CA PHE A 22 -3.26 -7.74 8.59
C PHE A 22 -3.98 -8.28 7.37
N SER A 23 -5.30 -8.10 7.36
CA SER A 23 -6.19 -8.51 6.28
C SER A 23 -7.19 -7.40 6.04
N ASP A 24 -7.63 -7.20 4.80
CA ASP A 24 -8.55 -6.12 4.42
C ASP A 24 -8.04 -4.70 4.73
N GLY A 25 -6.71 -4.54 4.82
CA GLY A 25 -6.08 -3.22 4.87
C GLY A 25 -6.41 -2.43 3.61
N LYS A 26 -6.45 -1.10 3.72
CA LYS A 26 -6.75 -0.21 2.58
C LYS A 26 -5.69 0.87 2.46
N PHE A 27 -5.24 1.15 1.24
CA PHE A 27 -4.41 2.32 0.98
C PHE A 27 -4.89 3.15 -0.20
N ILE A 28 -4.54 4.43 -0.16
CA ILE A 28 -4.74 5.40 -1.22
C ILE A 28 -3.37 5.96 -1.62
N VAL A 29 -3.11 5.97 -2.93
CA VAL A 29 -1.98 6.71 -3.52
C VAL A 29 -2.54 7.88 -4.31
N MET A 30 -2.16 9.10 -3.93
CA MET A 30 -2.49 10.31 -4.69
C MET A 30 -1.28 10.78 -5.47
N ASP A 31 -1.45 10.96 -6.78
CA ASP A 31 -0.40 11.54 -7.62
C ASP A 31 -0.47 13.08 -7.65
N THR A 32 0.46 13.70 -8.38
CA THR A 32 0.58 15.16 -8.44
C THR A 32 -0.59 15.88 -9.10
N SER A 33 -1.44 15.17 -9.85
CA SER A 33 -2.66 15.75 -10.43
C SER A 33 -3.84 15.77 -9.46
N GLY A 34 -3.71 15.11 -8.30
CA GLY A 34 -4.78 14.90 -7.34
C GLY A 34 -5.62 13.65 -7.62
N ASP A 35 -5.35 12.94 -8.73
CA ASP A 35 -5.97 11.64 -9.01
C ASP A 35 -5.48 10.59 -8.00
N GLN A 36 -6.42 9.78 -7.52
CA GLN A 36 -6.22 8.82 -6.46
C GLN A 36 -6.36 7.40 -6.98
N LEU A 37 -5.54 6.49 -6.46
CA LEU A 37 -5.60 5.06 -6.71
C LEU A 37 -5.94 4.35 -5.40
N PHE A 38 -6.92 3.45 -5.45
CA PHE A 38 -7.43 2.72 -4.29
C PHE A 38 -6.99 1.26 -4.35
N ALA A 39 -6.58 0.72 -3.21
CA ALA A 39 -6.21 -0.69 -3.12
C ALA A 39 -6.61 -1.28 -1.76
N THR A 40 -6.84 -2.60 -1.78
CA THR A 40 -6.82 -3.43 -0.58
C THR A 40 -5.50 -4.18 -0.48
N TYR A 41 -5.06 -4.50 0.73
CA TYR A 41 -3.83 -5.26 0.95
C TYR A 41 -3.92 -6.16 2.18
N SER A 42 -3.09 -7.18 2.20
CA SER A 42 -3.01 -8.17 3.27
C SER A 42 -1.59 -8.72 3.38
N GLY A 43 -1.23 -9.26 4.53
CA GLY A 43 0.11 -9.75 4.80
C GLY A 43 0.40 -9.84 6.29
N GLN A 44 1.69 -9.81 6.62
CA GLN A 44 2.15 -9.92 7.98
C GLN A 44 3.30 -8.94 8.23
N PHE A 45 3.35 -8.37 9.43
CA PHE A 45 4.55 -7.76 9.98
C PHE A 45 5.32 -8.77 10.82
N VAL A 46 6.61 -8.91 10.49
CA VAL A 46 7.54 -9.79 11.20
C VAL A 46 8.59 -8.93 11.89
N PRO A 47 8.86 -9.14 13.18
CA PRO A 47 9.87 -8.38 13.89
C PRO A 47 11.26 -8.67 13.32
N THR A 48 12.07 -7.63 13.19
CA THR A 48 13.46 -7.75 12.73
C THR A 48 14.40 -8.26 13.83
N GLY A 49 13.96 -8.22 15.09
CA GLY A 49 14.80 -8.42 16.28
C GLY A 49 15.41 -7.12 16.81
N GLU A 50 15.21 -5.98 16.14
CA GLU A 50 15.73 -4.67 16.58
C GLU A 50 14.59 -3.76 17.06
N GLY A 51 14.41 -3.65 18.37
CA GLY A 51 13.43 -2.73 18.98
C GLY A 51 12.01 -2.94 18.43
N THR A 52 11.39 -1.87 17.96
CA THR A 52 10.03 -1.83 17.40
C THR A 52 10.01 -1.88 15.87
N LYS A 53 11.09 -2.36 15.23
CA LYS A 53 11.19 -2.44 13.77
C LYS A 53 10.64 -3.75 13.23
N PHE A 54 9.70 -3.64 12.28
CA PHE A 54 9.05 -4.74 11.60
C PHE A 54 9.23 -4.64 10.08
N VAL A 55 9.19 -5.79 9.42
CA VAL A 55 9.19 -5.89 7.95
C VAL A 55 7.92 -6.55 7.45
N PHE A 56 7.46 -6.13 6.28
CA PHE A 56 6.39 -6.79 5.58
C PHE A 56 6.84 -8.17 5.10
N SER A 57 6.02 -9.19 5.35
CA SER A 57 6.22 -10.56 4.91
C SER A 57 4.95 -11.09 4.25
N GLY A 58 5.12 -11.75 3.09
CA GLY A 58 4.01 -12.29 2.30
C GLY A 58 2.96 -11.26 1.88
N ALA A 59 3.29 -9.96 1.93
CA ALA A 59 2.32 -8.90 1.75
C ALA A 59 1.99 -8.67 0.27
N THR A 60 0.70 -8.59 -0.02
CA THR A 60 0.18 -8.38 -1.37
C THR A 60 -0.90 -7.30 -1.36
N PHE A 61 -1.07 -6.66 -2.50
CA PHE A 61 -2.11 -5.66 -2.71
C PHE A 61 -2.88 -5.90 -4.00
N ARG A 62 -4.12 -5.45 -4.02
CA ARG A 62 -5.01 -5.46 -5.18
C ARG A 62 -5.61 -4.07 -5.36
N ILE A 63 -5.45 -3.53 -6.56
CA ILE A 63 -6.01 -2.24 -6.95
C ILE A 63 -7.50 -2.45 -7.24
N THR A 64 -8.33 -1.61 -6.64
CA THR A 64 -9.80 -1.72 -6.69
C THR A 64 -10.46 -0.59 -7.46
N GLY A 65 -9.69 0.41 -7.90
CA GLY A 65 -10.17 1.54 -8.69
C GLY A 65 -9.45 2.82 -8.31
N GLY A 66 -10.12 3.95 -8.50
CA GLY A 66 -9.54 5.26 -8.22
C GLY A 66 -10.45 6.41 -8.62
N THR A 67 -9.86 7.59 -8.75
CA THR A 67 -10.48 8.79 -9.31
C THR A 67 -9.79 9.20 -10.62
N GLY A 68 -10.41 10.15 -11.35
CA GLY A 68 -9.82 10.69 -12.59
C GLY A 68 -9.38 9.62 -13.57
N LYS A 69 -8.09 9.62 -13.95
CA LYS A 69 -7.51 8.63 -14.88
C LYS A 69 -7.44 7.21 -14.31
N TYR A 70 -7.51 7.04 -12.98
CA TYR A 70 -7.49 5.74 -12.31
C TYR A 70 -8.89 5.21 -12.00
N ARG A 71 -9.97 5.86 -12.47
CA ARG A 71 -11.36 5.45 -12.17
C ARG A 71 -11.62 3.95 -12.37
N ASN A 72 -11.05 3.39 -13.44
CA ASN A 72 -11.19 1.97 -13.80
C ASN A 72 -9.87 1.21 -13.63
N ALA A 73 -8.98 1.69 -12.76
CA ALA A 73 -7.69 1.06 -12.52
C ALA A 73 -7.89 -0.31 -11.86
N LEU A 74 -7.24 -1.32 -12.42
CA LEU A 74 -7.14 -2.66 -11.86
C LEU A 74 -5.69 -3.11 -11.88
N GLY A 75 -5.35 -4.05 -11.02
CA GLY A 75 -3.99 -4.53 -10.90
C GLY A 75 -3.69 -5.01 -9.50
N GLY A 76 -2.41 -5.14 -9.21
CA GLY A 76 -1.95 -5.66 -7.93
C GLY A 76 -0.53 -6.16 -8.02
N GLY A 77 -0.04 -6.63 -6.89
CA GLY A 77 1.31 -7.17 -6.78
C GLY A 77 1.72 -7.34 -5.32
N THR A 78 3.02 -7.22 -5.10
CA THR A 78 3.64 -7.43 -3.80
C THR A 78 3.97 -6.10 -3.13
N LEU A 79 3.82 -6.09 -1.81
CA LEU A 79 4.23 -5.00 -0.93
C LEU A 79 5.46 -5.47 -0.13
N SER A 80 6.49 -4.63 -0.10
CA SER A 80 7.71 -4.89 0.66
C SER A 80 8.19 -3.62 1.36
N GLY A 81 9.11 -3.78 2.31
CA GLY A 81 9.63 -2.69 3.12
C GLY A 81 9.48 -3.01 4.61
N GLY A 82 9.37 -1.97 5.42
CA GLY A 82 9.21 -2.11 6.85
C GLY A 82 9.02 -0.76 7.53
N GLU A 83 8.66 -0.81 8.81
CA GLU A 83 8.39 0.36 9.62
C GLU A 83 8.81 0.14 11.08
N ASP A 84 9.08 1.24 11.76
CA ASP A 84 9.13 1.28 13.21
C ASP A 84 7.72 1.55 13.74
N MET A 85 7.12 0.54 14.38
CA MET A 85 5.74 0.60 14.88
C MET A 85 5.54 1.65 16.00
N ALA A 86 6.62 2.15 16.62
CA ALA A 86 6.53 3.21 17.62
C ALA A 86 6.40 4.61 16.99
N THR A 87 6.94 4.80 15.79
CA THR A 87 6.99 6.11 15.11
C THR A 87 6.19 6.17 13.82
N GLY A 88 5.84 5.02 13.24
CA GLY A 88 5.30 4.88 11.90
C GLY A 88 6.31 5.21 10.79
N ALA A 89 7.58 5.46 11.13
CA ALA A 89 8.60 5.77 10.15
C ALA A 89 9.07 4.50 9.44
N GLY A 90 9.11 4.53 8.10
CA GLY A 90 9.42 3.33 7.34
C GLY A 90 9.59 3.57 5.85
N THR A 91 9.68 2.46 5.13
CA THR A 91 9.69 2.44 3.66
C THR A 91 8.62 1.49 3.16
N ILE A 92 7.94 1.89 2.09
CA ILE A 92 6.95 1.06 1.41
C ILE A 92 7.34 1.00 -0.07
N LYS A 93 7.46 -0.23 -0.58
CA LYS A 93 7.69 -0.51 -1.99
C LYS A 93 6.56 -1.39 -2.52
N LEU A 94 5.78 -0.82 -3.42
CA LEU A 94 4.76 -1.54 -4.20
C LEU A 94 5.38 -1.96 -5.54
N GLN A 95 5.33 -3.25 -5.84
CA GLN A 95 5.79 -3.78 -7.13
C GLN A 95 4.70 -4.66 -7.73
N GLY A 96 4.28 -4.34 -8.95
CA GLY A 96 3.19 -5.04 -9.60
C GLY A 96 2.79 -4.40 -10.92
N ASN A 97 1.62 -4.81 -11.41
CA ASN A 97 1.05 -4.32 -12.65
C ASN A 97 -0.15 -3.40 -12.37
N LEU A 98 -0.31 -2.39 -13.21
CA LEU A 98 -1.42 -1.44 -13.18
C LEU A 98 -1.98 -1.31 -14.59
N ALA A 99 -3.24 -1.69 -14.78
CA ALA A 99 -4.00 -1.50 -16.01
C ALA A 99 -5.05 -0.42 -15.77
N PHE A 100 -5.07 0.60 -16.62
CA PHE A 100 -6.11 1.63 -16.63
C PHE A 100 -6.27 2.18 -18.05
N SER A 101 -7.49 2.52 -18.44
CA SER A 101 -7.75 3.23 -19.69
C SER A 101 -7.67 4.72 -19.42
N PRO A 102 -6.73 5.46 -20.06
CA PRO A 102 -6.75 6.91 -20.02
C PRO A 102 -8.08 7.41 -20.57
N LYS A 103 -8.62 8.49 -19.99
CA LYS A 103 -9.84 9.13 -20.50
C LYS A 103 -9.57 9.55 -21.96
N THR A 104 -10.26 8.97 -22.92
CA THR A 104 -10.29 9.50 -24.30
C THR A 104 -10.88 10.91 -24.21
N ALA A 105 -10.10 11.90 -24.62
CA ALA A 105 -10.62 13.24 -24.87
C ALA A 105 -11.63 13.15 -26.02
N PHE A 106 -12.86 13.58 -25.77
CA PHE A 106 -13.86 13.87 -26.80
C PHE A 106 -13.85 15.37 -27.05
#